data_AF-A0A3B9ADB6-F1
#
_entry.id   AF-A0A3B9ADB6-F1
#
_cell.length_a   1.000
_cell.length_b   1.000
_cell.length_c   1.000
_cell.angle_alpha   90.00
_cell.angle_beta   90.00
_cell.angle_gamma   90.00
#
_symmetry.space_group_name_H-M   'P 1'
#
loop_
_entity.id
_entity.type
_entity.pdbx_description
1 polymer ?
#
loop_
_entity_poly.entity_id
_entity_poly.type
_entity_poly.pdbx_seq_one_letter_code
_entity_poly.pdbx_strand_id
1 'polypeptide(L)'
;MNQPTSPAGITQQTSVLATNKVIRNTYLLLSMTLAFSALTAGVSMAFNLPHPGILITLVGYFGLLFLTTKFRESALGLVFVFALTGFMGFTLGPIIGLYLKLPNGPQLVMNALGATAVTFVGLSAYALT
;
A
#
# COMPACT_ATOMS: atom_id res chain seq x y z
N MET A 1 -9.91 56.70 -1.30
CA MET A 1 -8.87 55.89 -0.64
C MET A 1 -9.49 54.56 -0.25
N ASN A 2 -9.55 53.60 -1.18
CA ASN A 2 -10.19 52.30 -0.91
C ASN A 2 -9.24 51.21 -1.42
N GLN A 3 -8.29 50.79 -0.60
CA GLN A 3 -7.55 49.56 -0.88
C GLN A 3 -8.45 48.38 -0.50
N PRO A 4 -8.71 47.40 -1.40
CA PRO A 4 -9.34 46.16 -1.00
C PRO A 4 -8.35 45.38 -0.12
N THR A 5 -8.69 45.22 1.14
CA THR A 5 -7.99 44.34 2.08
C THR A 5 -8.29 42.89 1.69
N SER A 6 -7.48 42.32 0.79
CA SER A 6 -7.56 40.91 0.42
C SER A 6 -7.31 40.00 1.63
N PRO A 7 -8.24 39.09 2.01
CA PRO A 7 -8.07 38.16 3.12
C PRO A 7 -7.17 36.95 2.74
N ALA A 8 -6.01 37.20 2.13
CA ALA A 8 -5.11 36.17 1.62
C ALA A 8 -4.63 35.19 2.72
N GLY A 9 -4.48 35.66 3.97
CA GLY A 9 -3.99 34.85 5.08
C GLY A 9 -4.94 33.73 5.54
N ILE A 10 -6.25 33.94 5.53
CA ILE A 10 -7.22 32.94 6.03
C ILE A 10 -7.39 31.78 5.03
N THR A 11 -7.40 32.08 3.73
CA THR A 11 -7.53 31.07 2.66
C THR A 11 -6.26 30.22 2.52
N GLN A 12 -5.08 30.83 2.65
CA GLN A 12 -3.80 30.11 2.59
C GLN A 12 -3.61 29.17 3.78
N GLN A 13 -3.96 29.60 4.99
CA GLN A 13 -3.84 28.79 6.20
C GLN A 13 -4.77 27.55 6.14
N THR A 14 -5.99 27.71 5.63
CA THR A 14 -6.93 26.58 5.43
C THR A 14 -6.44 25.60 4.36
N SER A 15 -5.82 26.10 3.28
CA SER A 15 -5.25 25.28 2.20
C SER A 15 -4.06 24.41 2.66
N VAL A 16 -3.18 24.96 3.51
CA VAL A 16 -2.04 24.18 4.04
C VAL A 16 -2.47 23.12 5.05
N LEU A 17 -3.49 23.38 5.87
CA LEU A 17 -4.07 22.39 6.78
C LEU A 17 -4.76 21.23 6.01
N ALA A 18 -5.52 21.55 4.95
CA ALA A 18 -6.18 20.54 4.12
C ALA A 18 -5.20 19.64 3.35
N THR A 19 -4.10 20.23 2.84
CA THR A 19 -3.05 19.50 2.11
C THR A 19 -2.35 18.50 3.03
N ASN A 20 -1.93 18.92 4.23
CA ASN A 20 -1.32 18.02 5.21
C ASN A 20 -2.22 16.84 5.59
N LYS A 21 -3.54 17.07 5.67
CA LYS A 21 -4.52 16.02 5.99
C LYS A 21 -4.59 14.93 4.92
N VAL A 22 -4.55 15.30 3.63
CA VAL A 22 -4.60 14.31 2.53
C VAL A 22 -3.32 13.49 2.47
N ILE A 23 -2.16 14.14 2.61
CA ILE A 23 -0.85 13.48 2.61
C ILE A 23 -0.77 12.47 3.75
N ARG A 24 -1.21 12.86 4.95
CA ARG A 24 -1.29 11.95 6.10
C ARG A 24 -2.17 10.75 5.83
N ASN A 25 -3.36 10.97 5.29
CA ASN A 25 -4.29 9.88 5.01
C ASN A 25 -3.75 8.93 3.92
N THR A 26 -3.08 9.46 2.90
CA THR A 26 -2.43 8.68 1.85
C THR A 26 -1.30 7.82 2.42
N TYR A 27 -0.39 8.40 3.20
CA TYR A 27 0.71 7.63 3.80
C TYR A 27 0.22 6.58 4.80
N LEU A 28 -0.81 6.89 5.60
CA LEU A 28 -1.44 5.92 6.48
C LEU A 28 -2.08 4.76 5.71
N LEU A 29 -2.82 5.06 4.64
CA LEU A 29 -3.42 4.00 3.82
C LEU A 29 -2.37 3.16 3.10
N LEU A 30 -1.34 3.76 2.53
CA LEU A 30 -0.26 3.02 1.89
C LEU A 30 0.47 2.11 2.90
N SER A 31 0.76 2.59 4.10
CA SER A 31 1.40 1.75 5.13
C SER A 31 0.51 0.58 5.58
N MET A 32 -0.81 0.80 5.73
CA MET A 32 -1.76 -0.29 5.97
C MET A 32 -1.80 -1.29 4.81
N THR A 33 -1.77 -0.84 3.55
CA THR A 33 -1.72 -1.76 2.39
C THR A 33 -0.44 -2.58 2.35
N LEU A 34 0.70 -1.99 2.74
CA LEU A 34 1.98 -2.68 2.83
C LEU A 34 1.97 -3.74 3.94
N ALA A 35 1.46 -3.40 5.12
CA ALA A 35 1.30 -4.34 6.23
C ALA A 35 0.36 -5.50 5.88
N PHE A 36 -0.76 -5.20 5.22
CA PHE A 36 -1.71 -6.20 4.75
C PHE A 36 -1.09 -7.15 3.70
N SER A 37 -0.30 -6.62 2.77
CA SER A 37 0.44 -7.42 1.79
C SER A 37 1.44 -8.36 2.46
N ALA A 38 2.22 -7.85 3.41
CA ALA A 38 3.19 -8.63 4.17
C ALA A 38 2.52 -9.77 4.96
N LEU A 39 1.38 -9.49 5.59
CA LEU A 39 0.58 -10.50 6.28
C LEU A 39 0.09 -11.57 5.30
N THR A 40 -0.50 -11.16 4.19
CA THR A 40 -1.05 -12.10 3.20
C THR A 40 0.04 -12.97 2.57
N ALA A 41 1.21 -12.40 2.29
CA ALA A 41 2.38 -13.13 1.80
C ALA A 41 2.95 -14.12 2.84
N GLY A 42 2.94 -13.73 4.12
CA GLY A 42 3.32 -14.62 5.23
C GLY A 42 2.35 -15.79 5.39
N VAL A 43 1.05 -15.52 5.29
CA VAL A 43 -0.01 -16.55 5.31
C VAL A 43 0.14 -17.49 4.10
N SER A 44 0.30 -16.97 2.89
CA SER A 44 0.41 -17.82 1.69
C SER A 44 1.67 -18.69 1.70
N MET A 45 2.78 -18.20 2.26
CA MET A 45 3.97 -18.99 2.54
C MET A 45 3.70 -20.11 3.55
N ALA A 46 3.04 -19.80 4.68
CA ALA A 46 2.77 -20.76 5.74
C ALA A 46 1.89 -21.92 5.27
N PHE A 47 0.92 -21.63 4.39
CA PHE A 47 0.03 -22.63 3.79
C PHE A 47 0.59 -23.33 2.54
N ASN A 48 1.82 -23.00 2.11
CA ASN A 48 2.50 -23.58 0.95
C ASN A 48 1.61 -23.70 -0.29
N LEU A 49 0.77 -22.68 -0.55
CA LEU A 49 -0.23 -22.78 -1.60
C LEU A 49 0.45 -22.88 -2.98
N PRO A 50 0.05 -23.84 -3.83
CA PRO A 50 0.56 -23.92 -5.19
C PRO A 50 0.21 -22.63 -5.95
N HIS A 51 1.10 -22.22 -6.85
CA HIS A 51 0.94 -21.03 -7.67
C HIS A 51 -0.46 -21.01 -8.31
N PRO A 52 -1.33 -20.03 -7.97
CA PRO A 52 -2.54 -19.83 -8.76
C PRO A 52 -2.08 -19.64 -10.20
N GLY A 53 -2.60 -20.45 -11.12
CA GLY A 53 -2.10 -20.47 -12.50
C GLY A 53 -2.05 -19.05 -13.10
N ILE A 54 -1.05 -18.81 -13.97
CA ILE A 54 -0.80 -17.49 -14.58
C ILE A 54 -2.07 -16.85 -15.17
N LEU A 55 -2.99 -17.65 -15.71
CA LEU A 55 -4.25 -17.15 -16.24
C LEU A 55 -5.19 -16.62 -15.15
N ILE A 56 -5.26 -17.28 -13.98
CA ILE A 56 -6.06 -16.83 -12.84
C ILE A 56 -5.44 -15.57 -12.24
N THR A 57 -4.12 -15.48 -12.17
CA THR A 57 -3.44 -14.27 -11.68
C THR A 57 -3.62 -13.10 -12.62
N LEU A 58 -3.53 -13.30 -13.94
CA LEU A 58 -3.85 -12.26 -14.90
C LEU A 58 -5.31 -11.82 -14.80
N VAL A 59 -6.26 -12.74 -14.86
CA VAL A 59 -7.69 -12.40 -14.83
C VAL A 59 -8.07 -11.74 -13.50
N GLY A 60 -7.58 -12.27 -12.38
CA GLY A 60 -7.79 -11.68 -11.07
C GLY A 60 -7.16 -10.29 -10.94
N TYR A 61 -5.92 -10.12 -11.39
CA TYR A 61 -5.22 -8.83 -11.38
C TYR A 61 -5.93 -7.80 -12.24
N PHE A 62 -6.18 -8.09 -13.53
CA PHE A 62 -6.83 -7.15 -14.43
C PHE A 62 -8.29 -6.89 -14.02
N GLY A 63 -9.01 -7.90 -13.53
CA GLY A 63 -10.37 -7.73 -13.01
C GLY A 63 -10.42 -6.82 -11.79
N LEU A 64 -9.57 -7.07 -10.78
CA LEU A 64 -9.50 -6.26 -9.56
C LEU A 64 -8.93 -4.86 -9.83
N LEU A 65 -7.98 -4.72 -10.75
CA LEU A 65 -7.49 -3.42 -11.19
C LEU A 65 -8.61 -2.64 -11.88
N PHE A 66 -9.40 -3.28 -12.74
CA PHE A 66 -10.57 -2.66 -13.37
C PHE A 66 -11.62 -2.22 -12.34
N LEU A 67 -11.92 -3.04 -11.34
CA LEU A 67 -12.84 -2.67 -10.25
C LEU A 67 -12.29 -1.52 -9.41
N THR A 68 -11.01 -1.59 -9.02
CA THR A 68 -10.33 -0.50 -8.31
C THR A 68 -10.41 0.80 -9.10
N THR A 69 -10.19 0.72 -10.41
CA THR A 69 -10.27 1.86 -11.32
C THR A 69 -11.69 2.33 -11.64
N LYS A 70 -12.69 1.48 -11.47
CA LYS A 70 -14.09 1.87 -11.59
C LYS A 70 -14.60 2.57 -10.33
N PHE A 71 -14.10 2.19 -9.16
CA PHE A 71 -14.56 2.70 -7.86
C PHE A 71 -13.56 3.65 -7.17
N ARG A 72 -12.64 4.28 -7.92
CA ARG A 72 -11.56 5.16 -7.38
C ARG A 72 -12.07 6.32 -6.52
N GLU A 73 -13.23 6.87 -6.87
CA GLU A 73 -13.83 8.02 -6.18
C GLU A 73 -14.73 7.62 -4.98
N SER A 74 -14.79 6.33 -4.66
CA SER A 74 -15.66 5.80 -3.60
C SER A 74 -14.83 5.08 -2.54
N ALA A 75 -15.35 5.03 -1.30
CA ALA A 75 -14.79 4.22 -0.23
C ALA A 75 -14.70 2.73 -0.61
N LEU A 76 -15.55 2.25 -1.53
CA LEU A 76 -15.46 0.91 -2.10
C LEU A 76 -14.16 0.66 -2.87
N GLY A 77 -13.58 1.69 -3.49
CA GLY A 77 -12.27 1.60 -4.15
C GLY A 77 -11.18 1.15 -3.20
N LEU A 78 -11.25 1.57 -1.94
CA LEU A 78 -10.29 1.17 -0.90
C LEU A 78 -10.35 -0.33 -0.64
N VAL A 79 -11.56 -0.90 -0.53
CA VAL A 79 -11.75 -2.35 -0.37
C VAL A 79 -11.14 -3.12 -1.54
N PHE A 80 -11.33 -2.62 -2.77
CA PHE A 80 -10.73 -3.25 -3.95
C PHE A 80 -9.21 -3.10 -4.01
N VAL A 81 -8.64 -1.99 -3.54
CA VAL A 81 -7.17 -1.83 -3.40
C VAL A 81 -6.62 -2.85 -2.43
N PHE A 82 -7.25 -3.03 -1.26
CA PHE A 82 -6.85 -4.06 -0.30
C PHE A 82 -6.99 -5.46 -0.92
N ALA A 83 -8.10 -5.76 -1.58
CA ALA A 83 -8.28 -7.06 -2.27
C ALA A 83 -7.20 -7.31 -3.34
N LEU A 84 -6.91 -6.33 -4.19
CA LEU A 84 -5.86 -6.40 -5.21
C LEU A 84 -4.48 -6.60 -4.57
N THR A 85 -4.17 -5.83 -3.54
CA THR A 85 -2.88 -5.88 -2.85
C THR A 85 -2.68 -7.20 -2.11
N GLY A 86 -3.73 -7.70 -1.44
CA GLY A 86 -3.72 -9.03 -0.81
C GLY A 86 -3.56 -10.14 -1.84
N PHE A 87 -4.27 -10.06 -2.96
CA PHE A 87 -4.10 -11.01 -4.06
C PHE A 87 -2.66 -11.03 -4.57
N MET A 88 -2.03 -9.86 -4.73
CA MET A 88 -0.61 -9.77 -5.10
C MET A 88 0.31 -10.36 -4.01
N GLY A 89 0.07 -10.06 -2.74
CA GLY A 89 0.80 -10.67 -1.62
C GLY A 89 0.65 -12.20 -1.56
N PHE A 90 -0.54 -12.71 -1.86
CA PHE A 90 -0.80 -14.14 -1.97
C PHE A 90 0.05 -14.78 -3.08
N THR A 91 0.09 -14.17 -4.27
CA THR A 91 0.92 -14.67 -5.39
C THR A 91 2.42 -14.61 -5.12
N LEU A 92 2.87 -13.74 -4.22
CA LEU A 92 4.27 -13.65 -3.80
C LEU A 92 4.67 -14.79 -2.85
N GLY A 93 3.75 -15.45 -2.16
CA GLY A 93 4.04 -16.54 -1.22
C GLY A 93 4.97 -17.63 -1.77
N PRO A 94 4.63 -18.26 -2.92
CA PRO A 94 5.47 -19.28 -3.55
C PRO A 94 6.85 -18.76 -3.95
N ILE A 95 6.91 -17.51 -4.44
CA ILE A 95 8.16 -16.86 -4.85
C ILE A 95 9.06 -16.69 -3.64
N ILE A 96 8.54 -16.14 -2.53
CA ILE A 96 9.29 -16.00 -1.28
C ILE A 96 9.67 -17.39 -0.73
N GLY A 97 8.80 -18.39 -0.86
CA GLY A 97 9.09 -19.79 -0.50
C GLY A 97 10.27 -20.40 -1.25
N LEU A 98 10.57 -19.96 -2.49
CA LEU A 98 11.79 -20.33 -3.19
C LEU A 98 13.02 -19.69 -2.53
N TYR A 99 12.95 -18.40 -2.19
CA TYR A 99 14.04 -17.69 -1.50
C TYR A 99 14.33 -18.25 -0.11
N LEU A 100 13.33 -18.80 0.59
CA LEU A 100 13.53 -19.45 1.88
C LEU A 100 14.39 -20.71 1.82
N LYS A 101 14.45 -21.38 0.67
CA LYS A 101 15.24 -22.61 0.50
C LYS A 101 16.74 -22.34 0.37
N LEU A 102 17.14 -21.07 0.19
CA LEU A 102 18.54 -20.69 0.18
C LEU A 102 19.12 -20.72 1.61
N PRO A 103 20.44 -20.93 1.77
CA PRO A 103 21.14 -20.64 3.01
C PRO A 103 20.82 -19.21 3.47
N ASN A 104 20.37 -19.03 4.72
CA ASN A 104 19.92 -17.76 5.30
C ASN A 104 18.66 -17.12 4.66
N GLY A 105 17.88 -17.87 3.86
CA GLY A 105 16.66 -17.38 3.19
C GLY A 105 15.65 -16.64 4.09
N PRO A 106 15.25 -17.20 5.25
CA PRO A 106 14.32 -16.53 6.16
C PRO A 106 14.83 -15.18 6.67
N GLN A 107 16.12 -15.11 7.00
CA GLN A 107 16.75 -13.89 7.50
C GLN A 107 16.87 -12.84 6.40
N LEU A 108 17.16 -13.25 5.16
CA LEU A 108 17.19 -12.38 4.00
C LEU A 108 15.81 -11.74 3.76
N VAL A 109 14.74 -12.54 3.74
CA VAL A 109 13.37 -12.07 3.52
C VAL A 109 12.93 -11.13 4.64
N MET A 110 13.15 -11.51 5.90
CA MET A 110 12.78 -10.65 7.05
C MET A 110 13.56 -9.35 7.07
N ASN A 111 14.86 -9.35 6.76
CA ASN A 111 15.65 -8.14 6.68
C ASN A 111 15.20 -7.23 5.52
N ALA A 112 14.94 -7.80 4.34
CA ALA A 112 14.48 -7.02 3.19
C ALA A 112 13.10 -6.40 3.44
N LEU A 113 12.17 -7.18 3.99
CA LEU A 113 10.81 -6.71 4.30
C LEU A 113 10.84 -5.68 5.45
N GLY A 114 11.60 -5.97 6.50
CA GLY A 114 11.78 -5.08 7.65
C GLY A 114 12.45 -3.76 7.27
N ALA A 115 13.54 -3.78 6.52
CA ALA A 115 14.23 -2.58 6.05
C ALA A 115 13.32 -1.71 5.17
N THR A 116 12.56 -2.33 4.26
CA THR A 116 11.61 -1.62 3.40
C THR A 116 10.47 -1.01 4.21
N ALA A 117 9.89 -1.78 5.14
CA ALA A 117 8.81 -1.31 6.00
C ALA A 117 9.27 -0.15 6.91
N VAL A 118 10.43 -0.28 7.54
CA VAL A 118 11.01 0.76 8.41
C VAL A 118 11.32 2.02 7.60
N THR A 119 11.94 1.89 6.42
CA THR A 119 12.25 3.05 5.57
C THR A 119 10.97 3.75 5.10
N PHE A 120 9.99 2.98 4.62
CA PHE A 120 8.72 3.51 4.14
C PHE A 120 7.95 4.20 5.28
N VAL A 121 7.75 3.53 6.41
CA VAL A 121 7.00 4.07 7.55
C VAL A 121 7.76 5.23 8.22
N GLY A 122 9.08 5.15 8.31
CA GLY A 122 9.92 6.22 8.87
C GLY A 122 9.86 7.49 8.03
N LEU A 123 10.03 7.38 6.71
CA LEU A 123 9.87 8.52 5.80
C LEU A 123 8.42 9.00 5.74
N SER A 124 7.45 8.08 5.81
CA SER A 124 6.03 8.44 5.92
C SER A 124 5.79 9.31 7.14
N ALA A 125 6.27 8.90 8.33
CA ALA A 125 6.12 9.63 9.58
C ALA A 125 6.85 10.99 9.55
N TYR A 126 8.03 11.05 8.94
CA TYR A 126 8.75 12.31 8.72
C TYR A 126 7.92 13.28 7.86
N ALA A 127 7.28 12.80 6.79
CA ALA A 127 6.39 13.61 5.97
C ALA A 127 5.10 14.06 6.68
N LEU A 128 4.79 13.54 7.88
CA LEU A 128 3.64 13.96 8.70
C LEU A 128 3.98 15.04 9.73
N THR A 129 5.27 15.31 9.95
CA THR A 129 5.78 16.27 10.95
C THR A 129 6.00 17.63 10.29
#